data_AF-A0A9P9CWD4-F1
#
_entry.id   AF-A0A9P9CWD4-F1
#
_cell.length_a   1.000
_cell.length_b   1.000
_cell.length_c   1.000
_cell.angle_alpha   90.00
_cell.angle_beta   90.00
_cell.angle_gamma   90.00
#
_symmetry.space_group_name_H-M   'P 1'
#
loop_
_entity.id
_entity.type
_entity.pdbx_description
1 polymer ?
#
loop_
_entity_poly.entity_id
_entity_poly.type
_entity_poly.pdbx_seq_one_letter_code
_entity_poly.pdbx_strand_id
1 'polypeptide(L)'
;MTTVAPREPSALHNNLVDACLEESAYAAAISLLDQSRSECLRPANDHIRVLVFIALHPPLQGKRKYRKPNEPAPAAPKRRGRKKVTDGDDLGELHIPTPTECANALRVLHTMIRVIHPAYILCALPAYVALPYASPPQSDLESVVARRASILASKKDCIDCWAMLREGFITPADADVSMQVDDEQEEPVVVGRIAWPVLAWLVDAYERDAQSRVAGEEQPLTQPAILTQVTQDRLNGMRNGPIVDCRKPVEIAKFCLVADNSQSATLSQQERHTLGLRLINLLYDLTLPATPTALPQLDPTNLVKQLALHARQLPLPALGVIARGVAPPLLVAVLALHISYLTKTTSKGLFAGDGFTLSLTAPPYPPPSLNVLRPLILAPAARSTTTTSAERMVQVKAMFWLALHRSLPLSAENGRWISEVKTGSVQKLVRASFQPFFDSEDEQAREAAQLAHERVVDKFNAMVA
;
A
#
# COMPACT_ATOMS: atom_id res chain seq x y z
N MET A 1 11.81 -51.35 -7.30
CA MET A 1 12.14 -50.78 -5.98
C MET A 1 11.52 -49.41 -5.90
N THR A 2 10.32 -49.31 -5.32
CA THR A 2 9.65 -48.06 -4.99
C THR A 2 10.37 -47.46 -3.80
N THR A 3 11.23 -46.47 -4.03
CA THR A 3 11.83 -45.65 -2.98
C THR A 3 10.69 -44.93 -2.25
N VAL A 4 10.37 -45.39 -1.05
CA VAL A 4 9.49 -44.67 -0.14
C VAL A 4 10.15 -43.32 0.12
N ALA A 5 9.59 -42.25 -0.43
CA ALA A 5 10.06 -40.90 -0.14
C ALA A 5 10.00 -40.69 1.38
N PRO A 6 11.07 -40.17 2.01
CA PRO A 6 11.07 -39.92 3.45
C PRO A 6 9.87 -39.03 3.79
N ARG A 7 9.02 -39.49 4.71
CA ARG A 7 7.91 -38.68 5.23
C ARG A 7 8.48 -37.35 5.71
N GLU A 8 7.91 -36.29 5.16
CA GLU A 8 8.51 -34.96 5.06
C GLU A 8 8.70 -34.33 6.45
N PRO A 9 9.90 -33.82 6.80
CA PRO A 9 10.15 -33.11 8.06
C PRO A 9 9.22 -31.89 8.25
N SER A 10 8.65 -31.37 7.17
CA SER A 10 7.64 -30.31 7.17
C SER A 10 6.37 -30.68 7.95
N ALA A 11 5.87 -31.91 7.81
CA ALA A 11 4.58 -32.30 8.40
C ALA A 11 4.65 -32.38 9.92
N LEU A 12 5.74 -32.94 10.47
CA LEU A 12 5.93 -33.00 11.92
C LEU A 12 6.08 -31.59 12.51
N HIS A 13 6.87 -30.73 11.85
CA HIS A 13 7.03 -29.35 12.28
C HIS A 13 5.70 -28.60 12.29
N ASN A 14 4.92 -28.73 11.22
CA ASN A 14 3.61 -28.09 11.13
C ASN A 14 2.66 -28.55 12.24
N ASN A 15 2.61 -29.87 12.50
CA ASN A 15 1.78 -30.40 13.58
C ASN A 15 2.19 -29.88 14.97
N LEU A 16 3.49 -29.64 15.20
CA LEU A 16 3.97 -29.05 16.46
C LEU A 16 3.57 -27.58 16.59
N VAL A 17 3.62 -26.83 15.49
CA VAL A 17 3.13 -25.44 15.45
C VAL A 17 1.63 -25.42 15.70
N ASP A 18 0.87 -26.31 15.06
CA ASP A 18 -0.58 -26.43 15.21
C ASP A 18 -0.97 -26.75 16.65
N ALA A 19 -0.30 -27.73 17.29
CA ALA A 19 -0.52 -28.05 18.70
C ALA A 19 -0.25 -26.85 19.63
N CYS A 20 0.83 -26.09 19.39
CA CYS A 20 1.11 -24.87 20.17
C CYS A 20 0.02 -23.80 19.96
N LEU A 21 -0.51 -23.67 18.75
CA LEU A 21 -1.59 -22.71 18.45
C LEU A 21 -2.92 -23.14 19.07
N GLU A 22 -3.22 -24.43 19.11
CA GLU A 22 -4.40 -25.02 19.78
C GLU A 22 -4.38 -24.78 21.29
N GLU A 23 -3.22 -24.96 21.92
CA GLU A 23 -3.00 -24.67 23.34
C GLU A 23 -2.88 -23.16 23.66
N SER A 24 -3.03 -22.30 22.65
CA SER A 24 -2.83 -20.85 22.77
C SER A 24 -1.43 -20.42 23.26
N ALA A 25 -0.44 -21.30 23.08
CA ALA A 25 0.96 -21.04 23.38
C ALA A 25 1.63 -20.25 22.23
N TYR A 26 1.15 -19.04 21.94
CA TYR A 26 1.58 -18.26 20.77
C TYR A 26 3.07 -17.98 20.75
N ALA A 27 3.69 -17.65 21.89
CA ALA A 27 5.14 -17.46 21.97
C ALA A 27 5.94 -18.71 21.51
N ALA A 28 5.49 -19.91 21.88
CA ALA A 28 6.13 -21.16 21.46
C ALA A 28 5.92 -21.42 19.96
N ALA A 29 4.70 -21.25 19.46
CA ALA A 29 4.39 -21.37 18.04
C ALA A 29 5.21 -20.40 17.17
N ILE A 30 5.30 -19.13 17.57
CA ILE A 30 6.10 -18.10 16.88
C ILE A 30 7.59 -18.49 16.90
N SER A 31 8.09 -19.02 18.02
CA SER A 31 9.48 -19.49 18.13
C SER A 31 9.76 -20.68 17.20
N LEU A 32 8.85 -21.64 17.11
CA LEU A 32 8.98 -22.79 16.19
C LEU A 32 8.99 -22.31 14.73
N LEU A 33 8.08 -21.40 14.37
CA LEU A 33 8.05 -20.79 13.03
C LEU A 33 9.31 -19.95 12.73
N ASP A 34 9.93 -19.34 13.74
CA ASP A 34 11.23 -18.67 13.57
C ASP A 34 12.39 -19.67 13.42
N GLN A 35 12.24 -20.92 13.86
CA GLN A 35 13.26 -21.97 13.68
C GLN A 35 13.15 -22.66 12.32
N SER A 36 11.93 -22.83 11.80
CA SER A 36 11.71 -23.50 10.49
C SER A 36 12.43 -22.83 9.32
N ARG A 37 12.74 -21.54 9.44
CA ARG A 37 13.51 -20.79 8.44
C ARG A 37 14.91 -21.37 8.19
N SER A 38 15.58 -21.97 9.18
CA SER A 38 16.93 -22.53 8.98
C SER A 38 16.93 -23.84 8.21
N GLU A 39 15.78 -24.50 8.13
CA GLU A 39 15.61 -25.81 7.51
C GLU A 39 15.02 -25.72 6.09
N CYS A 40 14.88 -24.49 5.57
CA CYS A 40 14.17 -24.20 4.31
C CYS A 40 12.75 -24.79 4.27
N LEU A 41 12.16 -25.01 5.45
CA LEU A 41 10.81 -25.56 5.56
C LEU A 41 9.81 -24.47 5.22
N ARG A 42 8.87 -24.80 4.33
CA ARG A 42 7.80 -23.91 3.94
C ARG A 42 6.70 -23.95 5.02
N PRO A 43 6.38 -22.83 5.68
CA PRO A 43 5.27 -22.79 6.64
C PRO A 43 3.94 -22.98 5.90
N ALA A 44 2.95 -23.54 6.61
CA ALA A 44 1.62 -23.66 6.06
C ALA A 44 0.99 -22.26 5.86
N ASN A 45 0.09 -22.12 4.88
CA ASN A 45 -0.58 -20.84 4.62
C ASN A 45 -1.36 -20.36 5.86
N ASP A 46 -1.95 -21.28 6.63
CA ASP A 46 -2.68 -20.94 7.85
C ASP A 46 -1.77 -20.38 8.94
N HIS A 47 -0.52 -20.86 9.05
CA HIS A 47 0.46 -20.29 9.98
C HIS A 47 0.78 -18.84 9.66
N ILE A 48 0.94 -18.51 8.37
CA ILE A 48 1.18 -17.13 7.93
C ILE A 48 -0.04 -16.25 8.26
N ARG A 49 -1.26 -16.72 8.01
CA ARG A 49 -2.49 -15.99 8.36
C ARG A 49 -2.58 -15.75 9.87
N VAL A 50 -2.26 -16.75 10.68
CA VAL A 50 -2.24 -16.62 12.15
C VAL A 50 -1.18 -15.60 12.59
N LEU A 51 0.03 -15.62 12.02
CA LEU A 51 1.04 -14.60 12.33
C LEU A 51 0.58 -13.18 11.97
N VAL A 52 -0.06 -13.01 10.81
CA VAL A 52 -0.62 -11.72 10.39
C VAL A 52 -1.75 -11.28 11.32
N PHE A 53 -2.64 -12.20 11.69
CA PHE A 53 -3.72 -11.94 12.64
C PHE A 53 -3.18 -11.51 14.01
N ILE A 54 -2.16 -12.22 14.54
CA ILE A 54 -1.50 -11.86 15.80
C ILE A 54 -0.82 -10.49 15.69
N ALA A 55 -0.14 -10.20 14.57
CA ALA A 55 0.51 -8.91 14.35
C ALA A 55 -0.47 -7.73 14.22
N LEU A 56 -1.68 -7.98 13.71
CA LEU A 56 -2.77 -7.02 13.61
C LEU A 56 -3.63 -6.94 14.89
N HIS A 57 -3.34 -7.73 15.92
CA HIS A 57 -4.17 -7.73 17.13
C HIS A 57 -3.99 -6.42 17.91
N PRO A 58 -5.07 -5.71 18.27
CA PRO A 58 -4.95 -4.48 19.04
C PRO A 58 -4.35 -4.77 20.43
N PRO A 59 -3.43 -3.93 20.94
CA PRO A 59 -3.01 -4.02 22.33
C PRO A 59 -4.20 -3.73 23.23
N LEU A 60 -4.29 -4.40 24.38
CA LEU A 60 -5.36 -4.16 25.36
C LEU A 60 -5.29 -2.72 25.88
N GLN A 61 -6.09 -1.83 25.27
CA GLN A 61 -6.18 -0.43 25.65
C GLN A 61 -7.10 -0.32 26.87
N GLY A 62 -6.51 -0.40 28.04
CA GLY A 62 -7.22 -0.07 29.26
C GLY A 62 -6.87 -1.03 30.38
N LYS A 63 -6.74 -0.43 31.56
CA LYS A 63 -6.70 -1.12 32.84
C LYS A 63 -7.99 -1.95 32.92
N ARG A 64 -7.97 -3.22 32.46
CA ARG A 64 -8.77 -4.26 33.11
C ARG A 64 -8.47 -4.01 34.57
N LYS A 65 -9.48 -3.55 35.32
CA LYS A 65 -9.37 -3.46 36.77
C LYS A 65 -9.11 -4.90 37.17
N TYR A 66 -7.83 -5.28 37.24
CA TYR A 66 -7.39 -6.56 37.71
C TYR A 66 -8.05 -6.63 39.06
N ARG A 67 -9.12 -7.42 39.15
CA ARG A 67 -9.83 -7.63 40.40
C ARG A 67 -8.75 -8.21 41.29
N LYS A 68 -8.26 -7.39 42.24
CA LYS A 68 -7.11 -7.77 43.05
C LYS A 68 -7.46 -9.13 43.64
N PRO A 69 -6.61 -10.16 43.47
CA PRO A 69 -6.90 -11.52 43.95
C PRO A 69 -7.22 -11.60 45.46
N ASN A 70 -6.92 -10.54 46.21
CA ASN A 70 -7.07 -10.45 47.66
C ASN A 70 -8.14 -9.44 48.14
N GLU A 71 -9.02 -8.92 47.28
CA GLU A 71 -10.14 -8.11 47.78
C GLU A 71 -11.24 -9.06 48.29
N PRO A 72 -11.54 -9.08 49.61
CA PRO A 72 -12.50 -10.01 50.19
C PRO A 72 -13.86 -9.82 49.53
N ALA A 73 -14.47 -10.94 49.13
CA ALA A 73 -15.75 -10.96 48.43
C ALA A 73 -16.78 -10.06 49.17
N PRO A 74 -17.46 -9.14 48.47
CA PRO A 74 -18.57 -8.41 49.08
C PRO A 74 -19.60 -9.42 49.57
N ALA A 75 -19.94 -9.32 50.85
CA ALA A 75 -20.84 -10.24 51.53
C ALA A 75 -22.19 -10.33 50.79
N ALA A 76 -22.46 -11.55 50.29
CA ALA A 76 -23.73 -12.17 49.90
C ALA A 76 -24.92 -11.27 49.47
N PRO A 77 -25.37 -11.34 48.20
CA PRO A 77 -26.77 -11.14 47.87
C PRO A 77 -27.55 -12.45 48.03
N LYS A 78 -28.75 -12.31 48.58
CA LYS A 78 -29.68 -13.38 48.97
C LYS A 78 -30.07 -14.29 47.79
N ARG A 79 -29.91 -15.59 48.03
CA ARG A 79 -30.67 -16.75 47.49
C ARG A 79 -32.03 -16.41 46.86
N ARG A 80 -32.19 -16.65 45.55
CA ARG A 80 -33.05 -17.70 44.94
C ARG A 80 -33.46 -17.32 43.51
N GLY A 81 -32.94 -18.08 42.56
CA GLY A 81 -33.44 -18.18 41.19
C GLY A 81 -32.60 -19.24 40.49
N ARG A 82 -33.14 -20.45 40.33
CA ARG A 82 -32.51 -21.61 39.68
C ARG A 82 -32.32 -21.26 38.20
N LYS A 83 -31.25 -20.54 37.86
CA LYS A 83 -30.83 -20.30 36.48
C LYS A 83 -30.35 -21.62 35.91
N LYS A 84 -31.04 -22.04 34.85
CA LYS A 84 -30.70 -23.15 33.97
C LYS A 84 -29.22 -22.98 33.57
N VAL A 85 -28.38 -23.91 34.01
CA VAL A 85 -27.01 -24.07 33.50
C VAL A 85 -27.19 -24.44 32.03
N THR A 86 -27.08 -23.45 31.15
CA THR A 86 -26.84 -23.68 29.73
C THR A 86 -25.35 -23.98 29.63
N ASP A 87 -25.00 -25.18 29.18
CA ASP A 87 -23.65 -25.73 28.92
C ASP A 87 -22.88 -24.93 27.84
N GLY A 88 -22.78 -23.61 27.96
CA GLY A 88 -22.19 -22.72 26.96
C GLY A 88 -21.16 -21.71 27.48
N ASP A 89 -20.89 -21.68 28.79
CA ASP A 89 -20.05 -20.64 29.43
C ASP A 89 -18.61 -21.10 29.77
N ASP A 90 -18.24 -22.36 29.50
CA ASP A 90 -16.85 -22.83 29.55
C ASP A 90 -16.13 -22.59 28.20
N LEU A 91 -16.47 -21.50 27.49
CA LEU A 91 -15.59 -20.94 26.47
C LEU A 91 -14.40 -20.33 27.23
N GLY A 92 -13.44 -21.21 27.53
CA GLY A 92 -12.23 -20.93 28.30
C GLY A 92 -11.62 -19.59 27.91
N GLU A 93 -11.13 -18.87 28.92
CA GLU A 93 -10.53 -17.55 28.81
C GLU A 93 -9.75 -17.42 27.51
N LEU A 94 -10.32 -16.68 26.57
CA LEU A 94 -9.74 -16.52 25.25
C LEU A 94 -8.38 -15.85 25.43
N HIS A 95 -7.30 -16.58 25.20
CA HIS A 95 -5.97 -16.03 25.40
C HIS A 95 -5.74 -14.95 24.35
N ILE A 96 -5.66 -13.71 24.80
CA ILE A 96 -5.44 -12.56 23.92
C ILE A 96 -3.93 -12.44 23.69
N PRO A 97 -3.45 -12.38 22.43
CA PRO A 97 -2.04 -12.21 22.15
C PRO A 97 -1.45 -11.02 22.89
N THR A 98 -0.32 -11.25 23.56
CA THR A 98 0.40 -10.20 24.27
C THR A 98 1.09 -9.24 23.30
N PRO A 99 1.34 -7.98 23.68
CA PRO A 99 2.07 -7.04 22.82
C PRO A 99 3.45 -7.55 22.37
N THR A 100 4.12 -8.34 23.21
CA THR A 100 5.38 -9.01 22.90
C THR A 100 5.22 -10.08 21.83
N GLU A 101 4.13 -10.85 21.86
CA GLU A 101 3.82 -11.84 20.82
C GLU A 101 3.45 -11.16 19.50
N CYS A 102 2.68 -10.08 19.53
CA CYS A 102 2.40 -9.26 18.33
C CYS A 102 3.71 -8.78 17.67
N ALA A 103 4.63 -8.23 18.47
CA ALA A 103 5.94 -7.77 17.97
C ALA A 103 6.80 -8.93 17.43
N ASN A 104 6.80 -10.08 18.12
CA ASN A 104 7.54 -11.26 17.69
C ASN A 104 6.97 -11.86 16.40
N ALA A 105 5.64 -11.92 16.26
CA ALA A 105 4.98 -12.39 15.04
C ALA A 105 5.38 -11.52 13.84
N LEU A 106 5.33 -10.19 14.00
CA LEU A 106 5.79 -9.26 12.98
C LEU A 106 7.28 -9.44 12.64
N ARG A 107 8.14 -9.62 13.65
CA ARG A 107 9.58 -9.88 13.45
C ARG A 107 9.81 -11.15 12.63
N VAL A 108 9.09 -12.22 12.94
CA VAL A 108 9.15 -13.49 12.21
C VAL A 108 8.68 -13.30 10.77
N LEU A 109 7.57 -12.58 10.54
CA LEU A 109 7.10 -12.24 9.19
C LEU A 109 8.16 -11.50 8.35
N HIS A 110 8.83 -10.49 8.91
CA HIS A 110 9.93 -9.78 8.21
C HIS A 110 11.16 -10.66 7.97
N THR A 111 11.42 -11.63 8.85
CA THR A 111 12.54 -12.56 8.71
C THR A 111 12.22 -13.64 7.68
N MET A 112 10.98 -14.14 7.64
CA MET A 112 10.53 -15.12 6.65
C MET A 112 10.65 -14.58 5.23
N ILE A 113 10.24 -13.33 4.96
CA ILE A 113 10.38 -12.74 3.60
C ILE A 113 11.84 -12.53 3.16
N ARG A 114 12.82 -12.68 4.07
CA ARG A 114 14.26 -12.63 3.75
C ARG A 114 14.82 -13.98 3.35
N VAL A 115 14.21 -15.06 3.83
CA VAL A 115 14.75 -16.43 3.71
C VAL A 115 13.91 -17.25 2.74
N ILE A 116 12.60 -17.04 2.73
CA ILE A 116 11.63 -17.76 1.90
C ILE A 116 11.20 -16.83 0.76
N HIS A 117 11.07 -17.39 -0.44
CA HIS A 117 10.60 -16.63 -1.60
C HIS A 117 9.25 -15.95 -1.29
N PRO A 118 9.12 -14.61 -1.47
CA PRO A 118 7.95 -13.84 -1.00
C PRO A 118 6.61 -14.35 -1.51
N ALA A 119 6.55 -14.84 -2.75
CA ALA A 119 5.35 -15.43 -3.33
C ALA A 119 4.71 -16.55 -2.49
N TYR A 120 5.50 -17.36 -1.78
CA TYR A 120 4.97 -18.43 -0.92
C TYR A 120 4.34 -17.89 0.38
N ILE A 121 4.76 -16.71 0.81
CA ILE A 121 4.20 -16.04 1.99
C ILE A 121 2.97 -15.25 1.56
N LEU A 122 3.08 -14.49 0.46
CA LEU A 122 2.00 -13.67 -0.08
C LEU A 122 0.82 -14.52 -0.58
N CYS A 123 1.01 -15.79 -0.97
CA CYS A 123 -0.09 -16.68 -1.32
C CYS A 123 -0.98 -17.11 -0.15
N ALA A 124 -0.54 -16.90 1.09
CA ALA A 124 -1.37 -17.10 2.26
C ALA A 124 -2.40 -15.99 2.44
N LEU A 125 -2.16 -14.80 1.88
CA LEU A 125 -3.02 -13.63 2.07
C LEU A 125 -4.27 -13.69 1.18
N PRO A 126 -5.37 -13.02 1.58
CA PRO A 126 -6.53 -12.87 0.72
C PRO A 126 -6.15 -12.18 -0.59
N ALA A 127 -6.74 -12.63 -1.71
CA ALA A 127 -6.44 -12.16 -3.05
C ALA A 127 -7.67 -12.33 -3.97
N TYR A 128 -7.80 -11.48 -4.98
CA TYR A 128 -8.87 -11.60 -5.99
C TYR A 128 -8.69 -12.86 -6.83
N VAL A 129 -7.46 -13.11 -7.25
CA VAL A 129 -7.07 -14.29 -8.01
C VAL A 129 -6.46 -15.30 -7.06
N ALA A 130 -7.07 -16.47 -6.94
CA ALA A 130 -6.50 -17.55 -6.17
C ALA A 130 -5.13 -17.92 -6.77
N LEU A 131 -4.10 -17.86 -5.94
CA LEU A 131 -2.76 -18.26 -6.35
C LEU A 131 -2.67 -19.79 -6.44
N PRO A 132 -1.91 -20.35 -7.39
CA PRO A 132 -1.85 -21.80 -7.63
C PRO A 132 -1.38 -22.60 -6.40
N TYR A 133 -0.73 -21.95 -5.43
CA TYR A 133 -0.27 -22.55 -4.18
C TYR A 133 -1.13 -22.22 -2.97
N ALA A 134 -2.31 -21.62 -3.19
CA ALA A 134 -3.29 -21.45 -2.14
C ALA A 134 -3.90 -22.82 -1.85
N SER A 135 -3.32 -23.54 -0.90
CA SER A 135 -4.01 -24.69 -0.30
C SER A 135 -5.36 -24.21 0.22
N PRO A 136 -6.46 -24.95 -0.03
CA PRO A 136 -7.73 -24.65 0.61
C PRO A 136 -7.50 -24.61 2.12
N PRO A 137 -8.18 -23.71 2.85
CA PRO A 137 -8.05 -23.66 4.30
C PRO A 137 -8.35 -25.05 4.85
N GLN A 138 -7.37 -25.66 5.51
CA GLN A 138 -7.56 -26.95 6.17
C GLN A 138 -8.23 -26.62 7.50
N SER A 139 -9.55 -26.68 7.49
CA SER A 139 -10.46 -26.19 8.54
C SER A 139 -10.37 -26.93 9.88
N ASP A 140 -9.37 -27.77 10.09
CA ASP A 140 -9.32 -28.67 11.25
C ASP A 140 -8.59 -28.05 12.45
N LEU A 141 -8.02 -26.84 12.32
CA LEU A 141 -7.44 -26.13 13.45
C LEU A 141 -8.54 -25.69 14.44
N GLU A 142 -8.64 -26.39 15.55
CA GLU A 142 -9.63 -26.08 16.61
C GLU A 142 -9.27 -24.82 17.41
N SER A 143 -8.02 -24.34 17.29
CA SER A 143 -7.55 -23.13 17.94
C SER A 143 -8.50 -21.95 17.71
N VAL A 144 -8.84 -21.25 18.78
CA VAL A 144 -9.71 -20.07 18.72
C VAL A 144 -9.11 -18.96 17.86
N VAL A 145 -7.78 -18.77 17.94
CA VAL A 145 -7.07 -17.78 17.12
C VAL A 145 -6.99 -18.24 15.67
N ALA A 146 -6.76 -19.52 15.38
CA ALA A 146 -6.81 -20.01 14.00
C ALA A 146 -8.21 -19.82 13.39
N ARG A 147 -9.27 -20.14 14.14
CA ARG A 147 -10.66 -19.88 13.74
C ARG A 147 -10.91 -18.41 13.47
N ARG A 148 -10.38 -17.50 14.28
CA ARG A 148 -10.51 -16.05 14.03
C ARG A 148 -9.65 -15.58 12.86
N ALA A 149 -8.43 -16.09 12.71
CA ALA A 149 -7.55 -15.82 11.59
C ALA A 149 -8.14 -16.30 10.25
N SER A 150 -9.10 -17.25 10.28
CA SER A 150 -9.86 -17.66 9.11
C SER A 150 -10.64 -16.51 8.45
N ILE A 151 -10.89 -15.40 9.16
CA ILE A 151 -11.44 -14.16 8.57
C ILE A 151 -10.56 -13.64 7.42
N LEU A 152 -9.24 -13.84 7.50
CA LEU A 152 -8.29 -13.49 6.44
C LEU A 152 -8.37 -14.44 5.24
N ALA A 153 -8.87 -15.67 5.42
CA ALA A 153 -9.13 -16.60 4.34
C ALA A 153 -10.53 -16.43 3.72
N SER A 154 -11.47 -15.85 4.46
CA SER A 154 -12.84 -15.62 4.03
C SER A 154 -12.93 -14.48 3.01
N LYS A 155 -13.25 -14.81 1.75
CA LYS A 155 -13.49 -13.80 0.70
C LYS A 155 -14.66 -12.85 1.02
N LYS A 156 -15.58 -13.28 1.88
CA LYS A 156 -16.73 -12.46 2.29
C LYS A 156 -16.30 -11.32 3.20
N ASP A 157 -15.35 -11.60 4.09
CA ASP A 157 -14.95 -10.69 5.17
C ASP A 157 -13.67 -9.94 4.82
N CYS A 158 -12.72 -10.59 4.13
CA CYS A 158 -11.47 -10.01 3.67
C CYS A 158 -11.25 -10.28 2.17
N ILE A 159 -11.67 -9.33 1.32
CA ILE A 159 -11.61 -9.48 -0.14
C ILE A 159 -10.16 -9.46 -0.66
N ASP A 160 -9.30 -8.63 -0.06
CA ASP A 160 -7.89 -8.47 -0.42
C ASP A 160 -7.04 -8.16 0.81
N CYS A 161 -5.71 -8.18 0.65
CA CYS A 161 -4.77 -7.86 1.73
C CYS A 161 -4.84 -6.41 2.19
N TRP A 162 -5.49 -5.52 1.43
CA TRP A 162 -5.68 -4.13 1.81
C TRP A 162 -6.83 -3.95 2.80
N ALA A 163 -7.87 -4.79 2.70
CA ALA A 163 -9.03 -4.76 3.58
C ALA A 163 -8.66 -5.03 5.05
N MET A 164 -7.71 -5.94 5.31
CA MET A 164 -7.26 -6.26 6.67
C MET A 164 -6.51 -5.12 7.36
N LEU A 165 -6.09 -4.09 6.62
CA LEU A 165 -5.38 -2.94 7.18
C LEU A 165 -6.31 -1.89 7.79
N ARG A 166 -7.62 -1.97 7.55
CA ARG A 166 -8.58 -0.95 8.01
C ARG A 166 -8.67 -0.91 9.53
N GLU A 167 -8.93 0.28 10.09
CA GLU A 167 -9.20 0.42 11.52
C GLU A 167 -10.40 -0.45 11.91
N GLY A 168 -10.28 -1.18 13.02
CA GLY A 168 -11.35 -2.04 13.53
C GLY A 168 -11.55 -3.36 12.76
N PHE A 169 -10.70 -3.69 11.78
CA PHE A 169 -10.81 -4.99 11.09
C PHE A 169 -10.68 -6.18 12.05
N ILE A 170 -9.72 -6.13 12.97
CA ILE A 170 -9.63 -7.08 14.10
C ILE A 170 -10.12 -6.38 15.36
N THR A 171 -11.23 -6.88 15.91
CA THR A 171 -11.78 -6.41 17.17
C THR A 171 -11.27 -7.25 18.35
N PRO A 172 -11.01 -6.64 19.53
CA PRO A 172 -10.68 -7.40 20.72
C PRO A 172 -11.83 -8.35 21.08
N ALA A 173 -11.49 -9.56 21.55
CA ALA A 173 -12.44 -10.63 21.88
C ALA A 173 -13.61 -10.25 22.79
N ASP A 174 -13.41 -9.27 23.66
CA ASP A 174 -14.39 -8.83 24.68
C ASP A 174 -15.29 -7.69 24.19
N ALA A 175 -15.02 -7.16 23.01
CA ALA A 175 -15.96 -6.24 22.40
C ALA A 175 -17.06 -7.13 21.79
N ASP A 176 -18.16 -7.32 22.52
CA ASP A 176 -19.44 -7.76 21.96
C ASP A 176 -19.86 -6.73 20.90
N VAL A 177 -19.25 -6.82 19.71
CA VAL A 177 -19.48 -5.93 18.59
C VAL A 177 -20.74 -6.42 17.89
N SER A 178 -21.88 -5.95 18.37
CA SER A 178 -22.90 -5.46 17.45
C SER A 178 -22.16 -4.57 16.45
N MET A 179 -21.96 -5.05 15.22
CA MET A 179 -21.56 -4.21 14.08
C MET A 179 -22.73 -3.27 13.72
N GLN A 180 -23.28 -2.57 14.70
CA GLN A 180 -23.96 -1.32 14.48
C GLN A 180 -22.88 -0.35 14.05
N VAL A 181 -22.64 -0.37 12.74
CA VAL A 181 -22.15 0.77 12.00
C VAL A 181 -23.06 1.91 12.46
N ASP A 182 -22.58 2.77 13.36
CA ASP A 182 -23.20 4.07 13.53
C ASP A 182 -23.16 4.69 12.14
N ASP A 183 -24.32 4.79 11.49
CA ASP A 183 -24.50 5.28 10.12
C ASP A 183 -24.12 6.77 9.97
N GLU A 184 -23.52 7.38 10.99
CA GLU A 184 -22.87 8.69 10.92
C GLU A 184 -21.54 8.56 10.16
N GLN A 185 -21.70 8.57 8.84
CA GLN A 185 -20.79 8.68 7.69
C GLN A 185 -19.38 9.29 7.88
N GLU A 186 -18.59 8.89 8.88
CA GLU A 186 -17.16 9.16 8.88
C GLU A 186 -16.48 8.18 7.91
N GLU A 187 -15.80 8.73 6.90
CA GLU A 187 -15.09 7.93 5.88
C GLU A 187 -14.11 6.97 6.59
N PRO A 188 -14.25 5.65 6.40
CA PRO A 188 -13.50 4.68 7.20
C PRO A 188 -12.00 4.87 7.01
N VAL A 189 -11.26 4.89 8.12
CA VAL A 189 -9.81 5.06 8.11
C VAL A 189 -9.16 3.94 7.28
N VAL A 190 -8.44 4.35 6.24
CA VAL A 190 -7.87 3.44 5.22
C VAL A 190 -6.86 2.47 5.83
N VAL A 191 -6.00 2.96 6.73
CA VAL A 191 -5.00 2.14 7.46
C VAL A 191 -5.14 2.44 8.94
N GLY A 192 -5.50 1.42 9.71
CA GLY A 192 -5.69 1.52 11.14
C GLY A 192 -4.39 1.76 11.91
N ARG A 193 -4.51 2.32 13.11
CA ARG A 193 -3.39 2.74 13.96
C ARG A 193 -2.38 1.63 14.25
N ILE A 194 -2.84 0.38 14.32
CA ILE A 194 -2.02 -0.80 14.60
C ILE A 194 -1.52 -1.50 13.34
N ALA A 195 -2.08 -1.18 12.16
CA ALA A 195 -1.81 -1.87 10.91
C ALA A 195 -0.57 -1.33 10.17
N TRP A 196 -0.02 -0.19 10.58
CA TRP A 196 1.15 0.43 9.95
C TRP A 196 2.37 -0.50 9.84
N PRO A 197 2.76 -1.26 10.87
CA PRO A 197 3.90 -2.17 10.76
C PRO A 197 3.62 -3.33 9.79
N VAL A 198 2.37 -3.80 9.72
CA VAL A 198 1.96 -4.85 8.76
C VAL A 198 1.93 -4.29 7.34
N LEU A 199 1.51 -3.04 7.12
CA LEU A 199 1.65 -2.37 5.83
C LEU A 199 3.11 -2.25 5.41
N ALA A 200 4.01 -1.89 6.33
CA ALA A 200 5.45 -1.86 6.05
C ALA A 200 5.98 -3.23 5.62
N TRP A 201 5.59 -4.28 6.33
CA TRP A 201 5.90 -5.66 5.96
C TRP A 201 5.35 -6.05 4.57
N LEU A 202 4.11 -5.69 4.25
CA LEU A 202 3.52 -5.97 2.93
C LEU A 202 4.32 -5.31 1.80
N VAL A 203 4.68 -4.04 1.96
CA VAL A 203 5.48 -3.32 0.96
C VAL A 203 6.86 -3.95 0.81
N ASP A 204 7.53 -4.30 1.93
CA ASP A 204 8.80 -5.03 1.89
C ASP A 204 8.68 -6.37 1.14
N ALA A 205 7.59 -7.10 1.36
CA ALA A 205 7.33 -8.38 0.71
C ALA A 205 7.11 -8.23 -0.81
N TYR A 206 6.37 -7.20 -1.25
CA TYR A 206 6.16 -6.93 -2.67
C TYR A 206 7.43 -6.44 -3.37
N GLU A 207 8.23 -5.60 -2.73
CA GLU A 207 9.54 -5.19 -3.28
C GLU A 207 10.49 -6.38 -3.45
N ARG A 208 10.51 -7.28 -2.46
CA ARG A 208 11.27 -8.53 -2.59
C ARG A 208 10.75 -9.40 -3.73
N ASP A 209 9.44 -9.55 -3.89
CA ASP A 209 8.85 -10.31 -5.02
C ASP A 209 9.29 -9.69 -6.36
N ALA A 210 9.27 -8.36 -6.46
CA ALA A 210 9.75 -7.66 -7.66
C ALA A 210 11.25 -7.88 -7.90
N GLN A 211 12.08 -7.83 -6.86
CA GLN A 211 13.53 -8.05 -6.95
C GLN A 211 13.88 -9.48 -7.38
N SER A 212 13.27 -10.50 -6.76
CA SER A 212 13.46 -11.91 -7.13
C SER A 212 13.12 -12.18 -8.59
N ARG A 213 12.10 -11.48 -9.12
CA ARG A 213 11.71 -11.60 -10.54
C ARG A 213 12.74 -11.02 -11.48
N VAL A 214 13.29 -9.84 -11.15
CA VAL A 214 14.36 -9.21 -11.95
C VAL A 214 15.63 -10.06 -11.91
N ALA A 215 15.92 -10.72 -10.78
CA ALA A 215 17.04 -11.64 -10.64
C ALA A 215 16.87 -12.96 -11.43
N GLY A 216 15.68 -13.24 -11.95
CA GLY A 216 15.39 -14.48 -12.68
C GLY A 216 15.39 -15.73 -11.80
N GLU A 217 15.17 -15.58 -10.50
CA GLU A 217 14.96 -16.72 -9.59
C GLU A 217 13.76 -17.56 -10.07
N GLU A 218 13.78 -18.88 -9.84
CA GLU A 218 12.68 -19.76 -10.24
C GLU A 218 11.35 -19.23 -9.69
N GLN A 219 10.51 -18.70 -10.59
CA GLN A 219 9.32 -17.98 -10.18
C GLN A 219 8.21 -18.99 -9.90
N PRO A 220 7.73 -19.09 -8.64
CA PRO A 220 6.54 -19.88 -8.38
C PRO A 220 5.31 -19.28 -9.10
N LEU A 221 5.24 -17.95 -9.22
CA LEU A 221 4.08 -17.25 -9.79
C LEU A 221 4.38 -16.66 -11.16
N THR A 222 3.49 -16.89 -12.12
CA THR A 222 3.56 -16.33 -13.48
C THR A 222 3.40 -14.80 -13.55
N GLN A 223 2.78 -14.19 -12.53
CA GLN A 223 2.55 -12.74 -12.43
C GLN A 223 3.01 -12.20 -11.06
N PRO A 224 3.40 -10.92 -10.97
CA PRO A 224 3.72 -10.25 -9.71
C PRO A 224 2.67 -10.46 -8.64
N ALA A 225 3.10 -10.74 -7.42
CA ALA A 225 2.20 -11.02 -6.32
C ALA A 225 1.26 -9.83 -6.02
N ILE A 226 1.73 -8.60 -6.19
CA ILE A 226 0.92 -7.39 -5.97
C ILE A 226 -0.28 -7.30 -6.93
N LEU A 227 -0.20 -7.82 -8.16
CA LEU A 227 -1.31 -7.79 -9.11
C LEU A 227 -2.46 -8.73 -8.71
N THR A 228 -2.19 -9.71 -7.84
CA THR A 228 -3.22 -10.62 -7.30
C THR A 228 -4.13 -9.93 -6.30
N GLN A 229 -3.67 -8.79 -5.77
CA GLN A 229 -4.33 -7.95 -4.77
C GLN A 229 -5.14 -6.83 -5.39
N VAL A 230 -5.23 -6.81 -6.71
CA VAL A 230 -5.94 -5.80 -7.45
C VAL A 230 -7.04 -6.46 -8.25
N THR A 231 -8.24 -5.86 -8.27
CA THR A 231 -9.35 -6.39 -9.05
C THR A 231 -8.94 -6.45 -10.51
N GLN A 232 -9.12 -7.62 -11.12
CA GLN A 232 -9.02 -7.82 -12.56
C GLN A 232 -10.34 -7.52 -13.28
N ASP A 233 -11.34 -7.02 -12.53
CA ASP A 233 -12.63 -6.63 -13.08
C ASP A 233 -12.46 -5.49 -14.07
N ARG A 234 -12.99 -5.71 -15.27
CA ARG A 234 -12.89 -4.77 -16.37
C ARG A 234 -13.75 -3.56 -16.06
N LEU A 235 -13.13 -2.43 -15.75
CA LEU A 235 -13.81 -1.13 -15.75
C LEU A 235 -14.47 -0.92 -17.14
N ASN A 236 -15.81 -0.86 -17.16
CA ASN A 236 -16.65 -0.46 -18.30
C ASN A 236 -16.80 -1.45 -19.48
N GLY A 237 -16.69 -2.76 -19.27
CA GLY A 237 -17.11 -3.74 -20.29
C GLY A 237 -16.27 -3.79 -21.58
N MET A 238 -15.09 -3.17 -21.59
CA MET A 238 -14.17 -3.24 -22.73
C MET A 238 -13.72 -4.68 -22.99
N ARG A 239 -13.81 -5.13 -24.25
CA ARG A 239 -13.52 -6.53 -24.61
C ARG A 239 -12.03 -6.87 -24.64
N ASN A 240 -11.14 -5.89 -24.85
CA ASN A 240 -9.71 -6.12 -25.09
C ASN A 240 -8.86 -5.12 -24.28
N GLY A 241 -8.22 -5.56 -23.19
CA GLY A 241 -7.22 -4.78 -22.43
C GLY A 241 -7.13 -5.18 -20.95
N PRO A 242 -5.91 -5.28 -20.36
CA PRO A 242 -5.74 -5.51 -18.93
C PRO A 242 -5.96 -4.19 -18.16
N ILE A 243 -7.17 -3.97 -17.64
CA ILE A 243 -7.41 -2.83 -16.75
C ILE A 243 -7.47 -3.34 -15.32
N VAL A 244 -6.29 -3.56 -14.76
CA VAL A 244 -6.10 -3.88 -13.34
C VAL A 244 -6.35 -2.60 -12.53
N ASP A 245 -7.33 -2.59 -11.62
CA ASP A 245 -7.75 -1.38 -10.89
C ASP A 245 -6.89 -1.06 -9.66
N CYS A 246 -5.79 -0.33 -9.86
CA CYS A 246 -4.87 0.05 -8.78
C CYS A 246 -5.43 1.09 -7.77
N ARG A 247 -6.75 1.37 -7.72
CA ARG A 247 -7.34 2.37 -6.82
C ARG A 247 -6.99 2.15 -5.35
N LYS A 248 -7.19 0.94 -4.81
CA LYS A 248 -6.93 0.65 -3.37
C LYS A 248 -5.47 0.89 -2.95
N PRO A 249 -4.44 0.33 -3.63
CA PRO A 249 -3.06 0.61 -3.23
C PRO A 249 -2.65 2.07 -3.44
N VAL A 250 -3.22 2.77 -4.43
CA VAL A 250 -3.00 4.23 -4.59
C VAL A 250 -3.64 5.01 -3.44
N GLU A 251 -4.84 4.62 -3.00
CA GLU A 251 -5.52 5.22 -1.85
C GLU A 251 -4.74 5.03 -0.55
N ILE A 252 -4.17 3.84 -0.33
CA ILE A 252 -3.25 3.58 0.78
C ILE A 252 -1.99 4.44 0.68
N ALA A 253 -1.36 4.51 -0.51
CA ALA A 253 -0.18 5.35 -0.69
C ALA A 253 -0.46 6.83 -0.43
N LYS A 254 -1.63 7.33 -0.87
CA LYS A 254 -2.12 8.68 -0.53
C LYS A 254 -2.29 8.80 0.98
N PHE A 255 -2.93 7.85 1.64
CA PHE A 255 -3.13 7.88 3.09
C PHE A 255 -1.79 7.97 3.84
N CYS A 256 -0.79 7.19 3.43
CA CYS A 256 0.59 7.27 3.95
C CYS A 256 1.22 8.66 3.84
N LEU A 257 0.83 9.45 2.84
CA LEU A 257 1.36 10.79 2.59
C LEU A 257 0.58 11.91 3.31
N VAL A 258 -0.67 11.66 3.71
CA VAL A 258 -1.56 12.68 4.28
C VAL A 258 -1.81 12.46 5.77
N ALA A 259 -1.77 11.21 6.25
CA ALA A 259 -2.16 10.87 7.61
C ALA A 259 -1.42 11.69 8.67
N ASP A 260 -2.17 12.23 9.62
CA ASP A 260 -1.61 12.98 10.74
C ASP A 260 -0.90 12.06 11.73
N ASN A 261 -0.01 12.61 12.56
CA ASN A 261 0.74 11.83 13.56
C ASN A 261 -0.18 11.17 14.60
N SER A 262 -1.41 11.65 14.78
CA SER A 262 -2.41 11.03 15.67
C SER A 262 -2.92 9.67 15.15
N GLN A 263 -2.80 9.41 13.85
CA GLN A 263 -3.30 8.19 13.20
C GLN A 263 -2.27 7.08 13.11
N SER A 264 -1.00 7.34 13.47
CA SER A 264 0.04 6.32 13.55
C SER A 264 0.78 6.44 14.86
N ALA A 265 0.63 5.43 15.72
CA ALA A 265 1.38 5.39 16.97
C ALA A 265 2.82 4.90 16.78
N THR A 266 3.11 4.22 15.67
CA THR A 266 4.34 3.42 15.49
C THR A 266 5.33 4.01 14.51
N LEU A 267 4.89 4.75 13.48
CA LEU A 267 5.75 5.27 12.42
C LEU A 267 5.79 6.80 12.45
N SER A 268 7.00 7.35 12.29
CA SER A 268 7.19 8.78 12.05
C SER A 268 6.55 9.20 10.73
N GLN A 269 6.22 10.50 10.59
CA GLN A 269 5.69 11.03 9.34
C GLN A 269 6.60 10.75 8.13
N GLN A 270 7.92 10.80 8.32
CA GLN A 270 8.89 10.55 7.26
C GLN A 270 8.91 9.07 6.82
N GLU A 271 8.80 8.13 7.76
CA GLU A 271 8.68 6.70 7.43
C GLU A 271 7.39 6.41 6.67
N ARG A 272 6.27 7.03 7.08
CA ARG A 272 4.99 6.91 6.36
C ARG A 272 5.08 7.47 4.95
N HIS A 273 5.67 8.65 4.78
CA HIS A 273 5.92 9.24 3.47
C HIS A 273 6.78 8.32 2.59
N THR A 274 7.83 7.73 3.16
CA THR A 274 8.71 6.79 2.47
C THR A 274 7.95 5.53 2.05
N LEU A 275 7.10 5.00 2.93
CA LEU A 275 6.26 3.84 2.67
C LEU A 275 5.25 4.08 1.53
N GLY A 276 4.59 5.25 1.52
CA GLY A 276 3.70 5.64 0.43
C GLY A 276 4.43 5.77 -0.91
N LEU A 277 5.63 6.36 -0.92
CA LEU A 277 6.45 6.46 -2.13
C LEU A 277 6.89 5.09 -2.67
N ARG A 278 7.34 4.20 -1.77
CA ARG A 278 7.74 2.83 -2.12
C ARG A 278 6.58 2.09 -2.80
N LEU A 279 5.36 2.21 -2.27
CA LEU A 279 4.17 1.62 -2.88
C LEU A 279 3.85 2.24 -4.25
N ILE A 280 3.99 3.56 -4.43
CA ILE A 280 3.79 4.21 -5.74
C ILE A 280 4.83 3.71 -6.76
N ASN A 281 6.10 3.59 -6.35
CA ASN A 281 7.17 3.11 -7.22
C ASN A 281 6.97 1.63 -7.59
N LEU A 282 6.53 0.78 -6.66
CA LEU A 282 6.10 -0.58 -6.97
C LEU A 282 5.02 -0.61 -8.05
N LEU A 283 3.98 0.22 -7.93
CA LEU A 283 2.93 0.29 -8.94
C LEU A 283 3.45 0.83 -10.28
N TYR A 284 4.36 1.79 -10.24
CA TYR A 284 4.98 2.36 -11.43
C TYR A 284 5.81 1.32 -12.19
N ASP A 285 6.60 0.51 -11.50
CA ASP A 285 7.44 -0.50 -12.12
C ASP A 285 6.60 -1.54 -12.89
N LEU A 286 5.38 -1.82 -12.43
CA LEU A 286 4.42 -2.68 -13.15
C LEU A 286 3.89 -2.07 -14.46
N THR A 287 4.00 -0.74 -14.62
CA THR A 287 3.65 -0.03 -15.85
C THR A 287 4.79 -0.05 -16.87
N LEU A 288 5.98 -0.47 -16.46
CA LEU A 288 7.12 -0.64 -17.35
C LEU A 288 7.07 -2.06 -17.97
N PRO A 289 7.38 -2.19 -19.26
CA PRO A 289 7.48 -3.50 -19.89
C PRO A 289 8.74 -4.22 -19.37
N ALA A 290 8.56 -5.44 -18.83
CA ALA A 290 9.67 -6.24 -18.30
C ALA A 290 10.70 -6.62 -19.38
N THR A 291 10.25 -6.76 -20.63
CA THR A 291 11.09 -6.95 -21.82
C THR A 291 10.58 -6.05 -22.94
N PRO A 292 11.39 -5.68 -23.95
CA PRO A 292 10.97 -4.80 -25.04
C PRO A 292 9.72 -5.27 -25.81
N THR A 293 9.43 -6.58 -25.76
CA THR A 293 8.28 -7.21 -26.42
C THR A 293 7.13 -7.51 -25.47
N ALA A 294 7.32 -7.42 -24.15
CA ALA A 294 6.27 -7.65 -23.18
C ALA A 294 5.35 -6.42 -23.08
N LEU A 295 4.05 -6.68 -22.92
CA LEU A 295 3.11 -5.64 -22.54
C LEU A 295 3.30 -5.25 -21.07
N PRO A 296 3.05 -3.98 -20.70
CA PRO A 296 3.04 -3.59 -19.31
C PRO A 296 1.96 -4.37 -18.54
N GLN A 297 2.26 -4.73 -17.30
CA GLN A 297 1.36 -5.55 -16.49
C GLN A 297 0.26 -4.70 -15.82
N LEU A 298 0.54 -3.41 -15.61
CA LEU A 298 -0.41 -2.41 -15.18
C LEU A 298 -0.53 -1.33 -16.27
N ASP A 299 -1.76 -0.93 -16.63
CA ASP A 299 -1.96 0.18 -17.56
C ASP A 299 -1.44 1.50 -16.94
N PRO A 300 -0.41 2.14 -17.53
CA PRO A 300 0.11 3.42 -17.05
C PRO A 300 -0.98 4.49 -16.98
N THR A 301 -1.95 4.46 -17.89
CA THR A 301 -3.05 5.43 -17.92
C THR A 301 -3.91 5.33 -16.66
N ASN A 302 -4.16 4.11 -16.19
CA ASN A 302 -4.95 3.89 -14.98
C ASN A 302 -4.20 4.40 -13.75
N LEU A 303 -2.93 4.04 -13.59
CA LEU A 303 -2.11 4.52 -12.46
C LEU A 303 -2.07 6.05 -12.41
N VAL A 304 -1.81 6.67 -13.57
CA VAL A 304 -1.73 8.13 -13.67
C VAL A 304 -3.08 8.78 -13.36
N LYS A 305 -4.18 8.23 -13.86
CA LYS A 305 -5.53 8.71 -13.56
C LYS A 305 -5.82 8.66 -12.06
N GLN A 306 -5.53 7.53 -11.39
CA GLN A 306 -5.74 7.39 -9.94
C GLN A 306 -4.87 8.38 -9.15
N LEU A 307 -3.58 8.49 -9.49
CA LEU A 307 -2.68 9.46 -8.84
C LEU A 307 -3.13 10.90 -9.06
N ALA A 308 -3.56 11.27 -10.27
CA ALA A 308 -4.00 12.63 -10.59
C ALA A 308 -5.28 13.03 -9.85
N LEU A 309 -6.22 12.09 -9.65
CA LEU A 309 -7.43 12.29 -8.85
C LEU A 309 -7.07 12.64 -7.40
N HIS A 310 -6.09 11.93 -6.83
CA HIS A 310 -5.68 12.12 -5.45
C HIS A 310 -4.68 13.27 -5.23
N ALA A 311 -3.89 13.64 -6.24
CA ALA A 311 -2.91 14.71 -6.14
C ALA A 311 -3.50 16.07 -5.73
N ARG A 312 -4.76 16.35 -6.09
CA ARG A 312 -5.49 17.56 -5.66
C ARG A 312 -5.72 17.64 -4.15
N GLN A 313 -5.80 16.48 -3.49
CA GLN A 313 -6.12 16.37 -2.07
C GLN A 313 -4.85 16.29 -1.22
N LEU A 314 -3.66 16.20 -1.84
CA LEU A 314 -2.40 16.07 -1.13
C LEU A 314 -1.95 17.43 -0.59
N PRO A 315 -1.47 17.50 0.66
CA PRO A 315 -0.82 18.70 1.18
C PRO A 315 0.51 18.91 0.45
N LEU A 316 0.96 20.16 0.41
CA LEU A 316 2.18 20.56 -0.29
C LEU A 316 3.44 19.75 0.12
N PRO A 317 3.69 19.42 1.41
CA PRO A 317 4.80 18.55 1.79
C PRO A 317 4.74 17.17 1.12
N ALA A 318 3.56 16.57 1.00
CA ALA A 318 3.36 15.28 0.34
C ALA A 318 3.66 15.36 -1.17
N LEU A 319 3.23 16.44 -1.83
CA LEU A 319 3.55 16.67 -3.24
C LEU A 319 5.06 16.82 -3.47
N GLY A 320 5.77 17.52 -2.57
CA GLY A 320 7.23 17.62 -2.65
C GLY A 320 7.95 16.30 -2.38
N VAL A 321 7.35 15.40 -1.60
CA VAL A 321 7.83 14.02 -1.42
C VAL A 321 7.65 13.22 -2.71
N ILE A 322 6.47 13.26 -3.33
CA ILE A 322 6.20 12.63 -4.65
C ILE A 322 7.16 13.16 -5.72
N ALA A 323 7.30 14.48 -5.83
CA ALA A 323 8.18 15.10 -6.83
C ALA A 323 9.66 14.73 -6.67
N ARG A 324 10.08 14.35 -5.46
CA ARG A 324 11.44 13.87 -5.17
C ARG A 324 11.61 12.38 -5.44
N GLY A 325 10.65 11.56 -5.02
CA GLY A 325 10.80 10.10 -4.97
C GLY A 325 10.24 9.31 -6.14
N VAL A 326 9.34 9.90 -6.94
CA VAL A 326 8.70 9.19 -8.06
C VAL A 326 9.50 9.35 -9.35
N ALA A 327 9.52 8.28 -10.14
CA ALA A 327 10.19 8.27 -11.44
C ALA A 327 9.71 9.41 -12.37
N PRO A 328 10.64 10.07 -13.09
CA PRO A 328 10.31 11.22 -13.93
C PRO A 328 9.20 10.99 -14.96
N PRO A 329 9.13 9.88 -15.71
CA PRO A 329 8.09 9.68 -16.72
C PRO A 329 6.68 9.61 -16.10
N LEU A 330 6.54 9.00 -14.92
CA LEU A 330 5.28 8.99 -14.18
C LEU A 330 4.91 10.39 -13.71
N LEU A 331 5.90 11.13 -13.22
CA LEU A 331 5.74 12.52 -12.81
C LEU A 331 5.18 13.36 -13.98
N VAL A 332 5.78 13.26 -15.18
CA VAL A 332 5.28 13.91 -16.42
C VAL A 332 3.83 13.57 -16.69
N ALA A 333 3.49 12.28 -16.65
CA ALA A 333 2.17 11.80 -17.00
C ALA A 333 1.12 12.30 -15.99
N VAL A 334 1.42 12.23 -14.68
CA VAL A 334 0.52 12.72 -13.60
C VAL A 334 0.22 14.20 -13.78
N LEU A 335 1.22 15.00 -14.14
CA LEU A 335 1.04 16.42 -14.41
C LEU A 335 0.21 16.69 -15.64
N ALA A 336 0.51 16.01 -16.74
CA ALA A 336 -0.20 16.20 -17.97
C ALA A 336 -1.69 15.94 -17.77
N LEU A 337 -2.02 14.84 -17.10
CA LEU A 337 -3.39 14.49 -16.78
C LEU A 337 -4.02 15.45 -15.77
N HIS A 338 -3.28 15.90 -14.77
CA HIS A 338 -3.75 16.88 -13.81
C HIS A 338 -4.06 18.23 -14.49
N ILE A 339 -3.17 18.73 -15.35
CA ILE A 339 -3.41 19.93 -16.17
C ILE A 339 -4.64 19.74 -17.05
N SER A 340 -4.72 18.64 -17.81
CA SER A 340 -5.86 18.36 -18.69
C SER A 340 -7.19 18.29 -17.92
N TYR A 341 -7.18 17.69 -16.73
CA TYR A 341 -8.36 17.61 -15.87
C TYR A 341 -8.77 18.98 -15.29
N LEU A 342 -7.82 19.90 -15.10
CA LEU A 342 -8.09 21.26 -14.61
C LEU A 342 -8.50 22.24 -15.71
N THR A 343 -8.00 22.08 -16.92
CA THR A 343 -8.38 22.90 -18.07
C THR A 343 -9.78 22.60 -18.59
N LYS A 344 -10.62 21.86 -17.83
CA LYS A 344 -11.96 21.37 -18.21
C LYS A 344 -11.98 20.65 -19.56
N THR A 345 -10.83 20.12 -20.01
CA THR A 345 -10.82 19.25 -21.17
C THR A 345 -11.35 17.91 -20.69
N THR A 346 -12.58 17.57 -21.10
CA THR A 346 -13.22 16.31 -20.70
C THR A 346 -12.26 15.16 -21.02
N SER A 347 -11.92 14.35 -20.01
CA SER A 347 -11.02 13.19 -20.13
C SER A 347 -11.39 12.23 -21.26
N LYS A 348 -12.64 12.28 -21.74
CA LYS A 348 -13.12 11.60 -22.95
C LYS A 348 -12.27 11.90 -24.20
N GLY A 349 -11.67 13.08 -24.32
CA GLY A 349 -10.84 13.46 -25.47
C GLY A 349 -9.36 13.03 -25.40
N LEU A 350 -8.85 12.69 -24.20
CA LEU A 350 -7.44 12.35 -24.03
C LEU A 350 -7.13 10.88 -24.39
N PHE A 351 -8.12 9.98 -24.33
CA PHE A 351 -7.92 8.53 -24.48
C PHE A 351 -8.88 7.83 -25.46
N ALA A 352 -9.83 8.54 -26.07
CA ALA A 352 -10.66 7.96 -27.12
C ALA A 352 -9.87 7.95 -28.43
N GLY A 353 -9.57 6.75 -28.93
CA GLY A 353 -8.84 6.52 -30.18
C GLY A 353 -9.64 6.74 -31.47
N ASP A 354 -10.88 7.23 -31.40
CA ASP A 354 -11.72 7.40 -32.58
C ASP A 354 -12.09 8.87 -32.82
N GLY A 355 -11.96 9.27 -34.09
CA GLY A 355 -12.16 10.63 -34.57
C GLY A 355 -13.50 11.21 -34.12
N PHE A 356 -13.42 12.30 -33.36
CA PHE A 356 -14.58 13.09 -32.98
C PHE A 356 -14.24 14.58 -33.15
N THR A 357 -14.88 15.24 -34.10
CA THR A 357 -14.81 16.69 -34.29
C THR A 357 -15.67 17.38 -33.23
N LEU A 358 -15.03 17.89 -32.17
CA LEU A 358 -15.69 18.77 -31.21
C LEU A 358 -15.80 20.18 -31.80
N SER A 359 -17.02 20.56 -32.19
CA SER A 359 -17.43 21.96 -32.21
C SER A 359 -17.71 22.36 -30.75
N LEU A 360 -16.77 23.08 -30.14
CA LEU A 360 -16.92 23.71 -28.83
C LEU A 360 -16.48 25.17 -28.97
N THR A 361 -17.40 26.06 -28.64
CA THR A 361 -17.13 27.47 -28.37
C THR A 361 -15.99 27.59 -27.35
N ALA A 362 -14.97 28.33 -27.75
CA ALA A 362 -13.62 28.29 -27.20
C ALA A 362 -13.49 28.77 -25.74
N PRO A 363 -12.76 28.05 -24.87
CA PRO A 363 -11.87 28.67 -23.90
C PRO A 363 -10.53 29.07 -24.57
N PRO A 364 -9.80 30.09 -24.07
CA PRO A 364 -8.74 30.78 -24.81
C PRO A 364 -7.42 30.01 -24.96
N TYR A 365 -7.32 28.76 -24.53
CA TYR A 365 -6.08 27.98 -24.65
C TYR A 365 -6.34 26.57 -25.21
N PRO A 366 -5.61 26.15 -26.25
CA PRO A 366 -5.71 24.79 -26.76
C PRO A 366 -5.23 23.79 -25.69
N PRO A 367 -5.90 22.63 -25.54
CA PRO A 367 -5.38 21.56 -24.69
C PRO A 367 -3.97 21.15 -25.14
N PRO A 368 -3.05 20.84 -24.21
CA PRO A 368 -1.77 20.25 -24.60
C PRO A 368 -2.03 18.91 -25.30
N SER A 369 -1.55 18.79 -26.54
CA SER A 369 -1.63 17.55 -27.31
C SER A 369 -0.77 16.48 -26.64
N LEU A 370 -1.35 15.33 -26.29
CA LEU A 370 -0.62 14.15 -25.80
C LEU A 370 0.44 13.66 -26.80
N ASN A 371 0.35 14.03 -28.09
CA ASN A 371 1.40 13.72 -29.07
C ASN A 371 2.75 14.38 -28.73
N VAL A 372 2.76 15.44 -27.92
CA VAL A 372 4.00 16.06 -27.40
C VAL A 372 4.58 15.26 -26.23
N LEU A 373 3.75 14.53 -25.50
CA LEU A 373 4.14 13.76 -24.31
C LEU A 373 4.45 12.31 -24.62
N ARG A 374 3.91 11.78 -25.73
CA ARG A 374 4.19 10.43 -26.21
C ARG A 374 5.69 10.17 -26.40
N PRO A 375 6.51 11.09 -26.94
CA PRO A 375 7.97 10.95 -26.96
C PRO A 375 8.62 11.03 -25.58
N LEU A 376 8.06 11.78 -24.62
CA LEU A 376 8.61 11.88 -23.25
C LEU A 376 8.28 10.64 -22.39
N ILE A 377 7.13 10.01 -22.64
CA ILE A 377 6.63 8.84 -21.91
C ILE A 377 7.12 7.53 -22.56
N LEU A 378 7.22 7.47 -23.89
CA LEU A 378 7.51 6.25 -24.66
C LEU A 378 8.84 6.28 -25.43
N ALA A 379 9.77 7.22 -25.18
CA ALA A 379 11.12 7.11 -25.75
C ALA A 379 12.05 6.34 -24.81
N PRO A 380 12.23 5.02 -25.00
CA PRO A 380 13.45 4.38 -24.56
C PRO A 380 14.56 4.86 -25.50
N ALA A 381 15.46 5.71 -24.99
CA ALA A 381 16.82 5.97 -25.50
C ALA A 381 17.03 6.33 -27.00
N ALA A 382 16.01 6.38 -27.84
CA ALA A 382 16.18 6.48 -29.28
C ALA A 382 16.02 7.94 -29.76
N ARG A 383 17.15 8.53 -30.16
CA ARG A 383 17.28 9.70 -31.05
C ARG A 383 17.23 11.12 -30.45
N SER A 384 17.85 11.33 -29.30
CA SER A 384 18.54 12.61 -29.06
C SER A 384 19.97 12.27 -28.64
N THR A 385 20.94 12.61 -29.49
CA THR A 385 22.35 12.26 -29.36
C THR A 385 23.14 13.23 -28.47
N THR A 386 22.48 14.19 -27.81
CA THR A 386 23.20 15.24 -27.08
C THR A 386 22.71 15.52 -25.67
N THR A 387 21.45 15.23 -25.32
CA THR A 387 20.96 15.51 -23.96
C THR A 387 21.24 14.33 -23.03
N THR A 388 21.94 14.56 -21.92
CA THR A 388 22.17 13.53 -20.90
C THR A 388 20.84 13.11 -20.25
N SER A 389 20.78 11.90 -19.69
CA SER A 389 19.60 11.42 -18.97
C SER A 389 19.18 12.39 -17.86
N ALA A 390 20.16 13.00 -17.18
CA ALA A 390 19.95 13.95 -16.11
C ALA A 390 19.28 15.25 -16.56
N GLU A 391 19.69 15.83 -17.70
CA GLU A 391 19.02 17.02 -18.27
C GLU A 391 17.54 16.77 -18.57
N ARG A 392 17.20 15.58 -19.10
CA ARG A 392 15.80 15.21 -19.35
C ARG A 392 15.02 15.14 -18.04
N MET A 393 15.60 14.57 -16.99
CA MET A 393 14.97 14.52 -15.66
C MET A 393 14.72 15.92 -15.09
N VAL A 394 15.67 16.83 -15.25
CA VAL A 394 15.53 18.24 -14.87
C VAL A 394 14.37 18.90 -15.60
N GLN A 395 14.30 18.76 -16.93
CA GLN A 395 13.21 19.34 -17.73
C GLN A 395 11.84 18.81 -17.31
N VAL A 396 11.75 17.51 -17.03
CA VAL A 396 10.54 16.86 -16.52
C VAL A 396 10.10 17.46 -15.18
N LYS A 397 11.03 17.62 -14.22
CA LYS A 397 10.72 18.25 -12.93
C LYS A 397 10.35 19.72 -13.07
N ALA A 398 10.95 20.45 -14.01
CA ALA A 398 10.57 21.84 -14.29
C ALA A 398 9.13 21.91 -14.80
N MET A 399 8.78 21.03 -15.75
CA MET A 399 7.43 20.90 -16.27
C MET A 399 6.44 20.52 -15.16
N PHE A 400 6.85 19.70 -14.17
CA PHE A 400 6.05 19.42 -12.97
C PHE A 400 5.62 20.67 -12.24
N TRP A 401 6.59 21.45 -11.83
CA TRP A 401 6.29 22.60 -11.01
C TRP A 401 5.55 23.70 -11.77
N LEU A 402 5.83 23.88 -13.06
CA LEU A 402 5.09 24.82 -13.91
C LEU A 402 3.64 24.38 -14.15
N ALA A 403 3.41 23.09 -14.32
CA ALA A 403 2.09 22.49 -14.43
C ALA A 403 1.29 22.65 -13.13
N LEU A 404 1.94 22.36 -12.00
CA LEU A 404 1.37 22.57 -10.67
C LEU A 404 1.02 24.05 -10.46
N HIS A 405 1.93 24.97 -10.79
CA HIS A 405 1.66 26.40 -10.71
C HIS A 405 0.38 26.80 -11.48
N ARG A 406 0.20 26.30 -12.71
CA ARG A 406 -0.99 26.57 -13.53
C ARG A 406 -2.26 25.91 -12.98
N SER A 407 -2.11 24.85 -12.19
CA SER A 407 -3.23 24.12 -11.61
C SER A 407 -3.79 24.71 -10.34
N LEU A 408 -3.00 25.52 -9.65
CA LEU A 408 -3.42 26.09 -8.38
C LEU A 408 -4.60 27.06 -8.61
N PRO A 409 -5.70 26.87 -7.88
CA PRO A 409 -6.84 27.77 -7.98
C PRO A 409 -6.43 29.17 -7.50
N LEU A 410 -6.58 30.16 -8.38
CA LEU A 410 -6.31 31.57 -8.09
C LEU A 410 -7.42 32.25 -7.25
N SER A 411 -8.50 31.53 -6.89
CA SER A 411 -9.59 32.13 -6.13
C SER A 411 -9.19 32.37 -4.67
N ALA A 412 -9.69 33.47 -4.10
CA ALA A 412 -9.42 33.89 -2.72
C ALA A 412 -9.80 32.84 -1.66
N GLU A 413 -10.70 31.90 -1.98
CA GLU A 413 -11.12 30.81 -1.09
C GLU A 413 -10.04 29.75 -0.88
N ASN A 414 -9.03 29.66 -1.75
CA ASN A 414 -7.90 28.73 -1.61
C ASN A 414 -6.63 29.41 -1.07
N GLY A 415 -6.79 30.29 -0.07
CA GLY A 415 -5.71 31.08 0.52
C GLY A 415 -4.51 30.29 1.03
N ARG A 416 -4.66 28.98 1.28
CA ARG A 416 -3.58 28.09 1.73
C ARG A 416 -2.39 28.05 0.76
N TRP A 417 -2.63 27.98 -0.55
CA TRP A 417 -1.52 27.90 -1.50
C TRP A 417 -0.79 29.24 -1.68
N ILE A 418 -1.55 30.34 -1.71
CA ILE A 418 -0.99 31.69 -1.75
C ILE A 418 -0.16 31.97 -0.50
N SER A 419 -0.63 31.54 0.69
CA SER A 419 0.17 31.65 1.92
C SER A 419 1.46 30.85 1.85
N GLU A 420 1.42 29.61 1.34
CA GLU A 420 2.63 28.76 1.22
C GLU A 420 3.65 29.28 0.21
N VAL A 421 3.20 29.97 -0.85
CA VAL A 421 4.10 30.65 -1.80
C VAL A 421 4.68 31.93 -1.18
N LYS A 422 3.88 32.69 -0.43
CA LYS A 422 4.32 33.88 0.31
C LYS A 422 5.34 33.55 1.39
N THR A 423 5.18 32.43 2.09
CA THR A 423 6.13 31.98 3.13
C THR A 423 7.42 31.40 2.57
N GLY A 424 7.52 31.23 1.24
CA GLY A 424 8.69 30.60 0.61
C GLY A 424 8.68 29.07 0.68
N SER A 425 7.61 28.44 1.20
CA SER A 425 7.54 26.98 1.38
C SER A 425 7.60 26.25 0.04
N VAL A 426 6.88 26.76 -0.96
CA VAL A 426 6.87 26.19 -2.32
C VAL A 426 8.26 26.25 -2.95
N GLN A 427 8.94 27.39 -2.84
CA GLN A 427 10.28 27.62 -3.39
C GLN A 427 11.30 26.67 -2.74
N LYS A 428 11.22 26.45 -1.42
CA LYS A 428 12.04 25.45 -0.71
C LYS A 428 11.80 24.03 -1.24
N LEU A 429 10.56 23.67 -1.53
CA LEU A 429 10.23 22.34 -2.06
C LEU A 429 10.65 22.17 -3.53
N VAL A 430 10.47 23.20 -4.35
CA VAL A 430 10.99 23.24 -5.72
C VAL A 430 12.50 23.00 -5.66
N ARG A 431 13.24 23.80 -4.88
CA ARG A 431 14.69 23.64 -4.69
C ARG A 431 15.07 22.24 -4.24
N ALA A 432 14.42 21.72 -3.20
CA ALA A 432 14.69 20.37 -2.68
C ALA A 432 14.45 19.28 -3.74
N SER A 433 13.52 19.48 -4.68
CA SER A 433 13.26 18.53 -5.76
C SER A 433 14.35 18.48 -6.84
N PHE A 434 15.12 19.57 -6.97
CA PHE A 434 16.26 19.70 -7.87
C PHE A 434 17.61 19.44 -7.18
N GLN A 435 17.64 19.33 -5.85
CA GLN A 435 18.87 19.14 -5.06
C GLN A 435 19.80 18.03 -5.59
N PRO A 436 19.31 16.83 -5.97
CA PRO A 436 20.19 15.79 -6.51
C PRO A 436 20.93 16.19 -7.80
N PHE A 437 20.41 17.14 -8.57
CA PHE A 437 21.05 17.65 -9.79
C PHE A 437 21.96 18.84 -9.50
N PHE A 438 21.70 19.61 -8.44
CA PHE A 438 22.63 20.64 -7.97
C PHE A 438 23.91 20.02 -7.43
N ASP A 439 23.81 18.84 -6.81
CA ASP A 439 24.93 18.09 -6.25
C ASP A 439 25.59 17.15 -7.28
N SER A 440 25.13 17.16 -8.54
CA SER A 440 25.65 16.32 -9.62
C SER A 440 27.01 16.82 -10.11
N GLU A 441 27.93 15.89 -10.35
CA GLU A 441 29.23 16.17 -10.99
C GLU A 441 29.09 16.57 -12.47
N ASP A 442 28.01 16.16 -13.13
CA ASP A 442 27.65 16.59 -14.49
C ASP A 442 27.29 18.08 -14.50
N GLU A 443 28.20 18.91 -15.02
CA GLU A 443 28.06 20.36 -15.12
C GLU A 443 26.85 20.79 -15.96
N GLN A 444 26.55 20.07 -17.04
CA GLN A 444 25.41 20.39 -17.89
C GLN A 444 24.10 20.14 -17.16
N ALA A 445 24.00 19.02 -16.44
CA ALA A 445 22.83 18.72 -15.62
C ALA A 445 22.61 19.75 -14.50
N ARG A 446 23.70 20.21 -13.87
CA ARG A 446 23.69 21.22 -12.81
C ARG A 446 23.24 22.60 -13.32
N GLU A 447 23.78 23.05 -14.45
CA GLU A 447 23.38 24.31 -15.09
C GLU A 447 21.92 24.27 -15.55
N ALA A 448 21.51 23.17 -16.20
CA ALA A 448 20.12 22.96 -16.59
C ALA A 448 19.18 22.99 -15.38
N ALA A 449 19.58 22.37 -14.26
CA ALA A 449 18.79 22.35 -13.03
C ALA A 449 18.62 23.74 -12.44
N GLN A 450 19.67 24.56 -12.47
CA GLN A 450 19.64 25.92 -11.95
C GLN A 450 18.68 26.80 -12.78
N LEU A 451 18.82 26.78 -14.10
CA LEU A 451 17.95 27.52 -15.01
C LEU A 451 16.47 27.09 -14.86
N ALA A 452 16.22 25.78 -14.79
CA ALA A 452 14.90 25.23 -14.59
C ALA A 452 14.28 25.67 -13.25
N HIS A 453 15.05 25.62 -12.18
CA HIS A 453 14.63 26.04 -10.84
C HIS A 453 14.27 27.53 -10.81
N GLU A 454 15.13 28.41 -11.32
CA GLU A 454 14.89 29.86 -11.36
C GLU A 454 13.59 30.18 -12.11
N ARG A 455 13.43 29.60 -13.31
CA ARG A 455 12.21 29.76 -14.12
C ARG A 455 10.94 29.33 -13.39
N VAL A 456 11.00 28.24 -12.63
CA VAL A 456 9.86 27.76 -11.85
C VAL A 456 9.55 28.73 -10.70
N VAL A 457 10.58 29.13 -9.95
CA VAL A 457 10.44 30.03 -8.80
C VAL A 457 9.87 31.38 -9.23
N ASP A 458 10.31 31.93 -10.36
CA ASP A 458 9.79 33.18 -10.91
C ASP A 458 8.29 33.11 -11.20
N LYS A 459 7.80 31.97 -11.69
CA LYS A 459 6.36 31.79 -11.94
C LYS A 459 5.56 31.79 -10.65
N PHE A 460 6.01 31.06 -9.63
CA PHE A 460 5.36 31.09 -8.33
C PHE A 460 5.40 32.47 -7.68
N ASN A 461 6.52 33.20 -7.78
CA ASN A 461 6.62 34.57 -7.26
C ASN A 461 5.66 35.52 -7.98
N ALA A 462 5.51 35.37 -9.30
CA ALA A 462 4.56 36.16 -10.09
C ALA A 462 3.08 35.87 -9.77
N MET A 463 2.76 34.79 -9.06
CA MET A 463 1.41 34.50 -8.58
C MET A 463 1.06 35.30 -7.31
N VAL A 464 2.07 35.78 -6.58
CA VAL A 464 1.91 36.54 -5.34
C VAL A 464 1.92 38.05 -5.60
N ALA A 465 2.64 38.49 -6.63
CA ALA A 465 2.65 39.86 -7.13
C ALA A 465 1.34 40.17 -7.85
#